data_AF-C5CQV2-F1
#
_entry.id   AF-C5CQV2-F1
#
_cell.length_a   1.000
_cell.length_b   1.000
_cell.length_c   1.000
_cell.angle_alpha   90.00
_cell.angle_beta   90.00
_cell.angle_gamma   90.00
#
_symmetry.space_group_name_H-M   'P 1'
#
loop_
_entity.id
_entity.type
_entity.pdbx_description
1 polymer ?
#
loop_
_entity_poly.entity_id
_entity_poly.type
_entity_poly.pdbx_seq_one_letter_code
_entity_poly.pdbx_strand_id
1 'polypeptide(L)'
;MKPDCSRMMLFAAVPLALAASMAAAQSGMDKPASMPLAELKQAYLACDRTATRQMLDMESAACCSFIGEALQDRAFDGSFDRLLAWWRTEKQLAAAVQTAEQPLVREGQ
;
A
#
# COMPACT_ATOMS: atom_id res chain seq x y z
N MET A 1 11.99 -12.24 17.97
CA MET A 1 13.01 -11.84 16.97
C MET A 1 12.33 -11.66 15.62
N LYS A 2 12.47 -10.47 15.01
CA LYS A 2 12.10 -10.18 13.62
C LYS A 2 13.17 -10.79 12.70
N PRO A 3 12.83 -11.38 11.55
CA PRO A 3 13.84 -11.87 10.63
C PRO A 3 14.47 -10.68 9.89
N ASP A 4 15.68 -10.30 10.29
CA ASP A 4 16.52 -9.37 9.56
C ASP A 4 17.07 -10.08 8.30
N CYS A 5 16.82 -9.50 7.12
CA CYS A 5 17.41 -9.91 5.83
C CYS A 5 18.90 -9.52 5.74
N SER A 6 19.68 -9.84 6.78
CA SER A 6 21.07 -9.43 6.92
C SER A 6 21.96 -10.63 7.21
N ARG A 7 21.98 -11.61 6.31
CA ARG A 7 23.09 -12.56 6.25
C ARG A 7 23.10 -13.27 4.90
N MET A 8 24.00 -12.83 4.02
CA MET A 8 25.02 -13.69 3.41
C MET A 8 25.60 -12.99 2.17
N MET A 9 26.71 -12.28 2.34
CA MET A 9 27.67 -12.08 1.23
C MET A 9 29.09 -12.04 1.76
N LEU A 10 29.86 -13.04 1.39
CA LEU A 10 31.31 -12.99 1.29
C LEU A 10 31.66 -14.11 0.31
N PHE A 11 31.99 -13.77 -0.94
CA PHE A 11 33.06 -14.39 -1.75
C PHE A 11 33.34 -13.56 -3.01
N ALA A 12 34.57 -13.73 -3.50
CA ALA A 12 35.39 -12.86 -4.31
C ALA A 12 34.98 -12.67 -5.79
N ALA A 13 35.67 -11.70 -6.40
CA ALA A 13 35.51 -11.09 -7.72
C ALA A 13 35.59 -12.01 -8.96
N VAL A 14 34.79 -11.71 -10.01
CA VAL A 14 35.13 -11.80 -11.47
C VAL A 14 34.17 -10.86 -12.27
N PRO A 15 34.63 -10.10 -13.30
CA PRO A 15 33.84 -9.11 -14.05
C PRO A 15 33.12 -9.68 -15.30
N LEU A 16 32.30 -8.82 -15.95
CA LEU A 16 31.71 -8.92 -17.31
C LEU A 16 30.23 -9.40 -17.43
N ALA A 17 29.27 -8.47 -17.31
CA ALA A 17 28.02 -8.39 -18.10
C ALA A 17 27.15 -7.20 -17.65
N LEU A 18 27.03 -6.16 -18.47
CA LEU A 18 26.27 -4.93 -18.17
C LEU A 18 24.74 -5.08 -18.39
N ALA A 19 24.15 -6.24 -18.09
CA ALA A 19 22.73 -6.52 -18.40
C ALA A 19 21.93 -7.18 -17.25
N ALA A 20 22.43 -7.19 -16.01
CA ALA A 20 21.76 -7.84 -14.88
C ALA A 20 21.04 -6.87 -13.90
N SER A 21 21.02 -5.56 -14.17
CA SER A 21 20.56 -4.56 -13.19
C SER A 21 19.03 -4.36 -13.11
N MET A 22 18.22 -5.06 -13.93
CA MET A 22 16.76 -4.92 -13.93
C MET A 22 16.00 -5.96 -13.09
N ALA A 23 16.68 -6.90 -12.41
CA ALA A 23 16.01 -7.92 -11.59
C ALA A 23 15.67 -7.43 -10.17
N ALA A 24 16.43 -6.48 -9.62
CA ALA A 24 16.27 -6.04 -8.21
C ALA A 24 15.05 -5.13 -7.95
N ALA A 25 14.43 -4.58 -9.00
CA ALA A 25 13.19 -3.81 -8.87
C ALA A 25 11.92 -4.69 -8.88
N GLN A 26 12.03 -5.95 -9.31
CA GLN A 26 10.87 -6.81 -9.55
C GLN A 26 10.36 -7.45 -8.26
N SER A 27 11.26 -7.81 -7.34
CA SER A 27 10.91 -8.55 -6.13
C SER A 27 10.00 -7.79 -5.15
N GLY A 28 9.98 -6.45 -5.21
CA GLY A 28 9.06 -5.62 -4.43
C GLY A 28 7.67 -5.47 -5.04
N MET A 29 7.56 -5.57 -6.38
CA MET A 29 6.32 -5.43 -7.16
C MET A 29 5.46 -6.70 -7.16
N ASP A 30 6.07 -7.87 -6.95
CA ASP A 30 5.38 -9.16 -7.03
C ASP A 30 4.31 -9.34 -5.94
N LYS A 31 4.53 -8.75 -4.76
CA LYS A 31 3.65 -8.93 -3.60
C LYS A 31 2.29 -8.20 -3.76
N PRO A 32 2.21 -6.93 -4.19
CA PRO A 32 0.92 -6.29 -4.48
C PRO A 32 0.20 -6.89 -5.70
N ALA A 33 0.94 -7.37 -6.70
CA ALA A 33 0.37 -7.96 -7.91
C ALA A 33 -0.37 -9.28 -7.63
N SER A 34 0.13 -10.10 -6.70
CA SER A 34 -0.45 -11.41 -6.35
C SER A 34 -1.56 -11.35 -5.30
N MET A 35 -1.74 -10.22 -4.62
CA MET A 35 -2.76 -10.02 -3.59
C MET A 35 -4.19 -10.10 -4.18
N PRO A 36 -5.18 -10.72 -3.52
CA PRO A 36 -6.59 -10.66 -3.92
C PRO A 36 -7.11 -9.22 -4.00
N LEU A 37 -8.01 -8.92 -4.95
CA LEU A 37 -8.48 -7.55 -5.19
C LEU A 37 -9.12 -6.89 -3.95
N ALA A 38 -9.85 -7.68 -3.16
CA ALA A 38 -10.45 -7.20 -1.91
C ALA A 38 -9.40 -6.81 -0.87
N GLU A 39 -8.36 -7.64 -0.69
CA GLU A 39 -7.24 -7.34 0.20
C GLU A 39 -6.46 -6.13 -0.29
N LEU A 40 -6.28 -5.97 -1.61
CA LEU A 40 -5.58 -4.83 -2.21
C LEU A 40 -6.31 -3.51 -1.94
N LYS A 41 -7.64 -3.50 -2.04
CA LYS A 41 -8.47 -2.35 -1.65
C LYS A 41 -8.33 -2.03 -0.16
N GLN A 42 -8.35 -3.03 0.71
CA GLN A 42 -8.18 -2.83 2.15
C GLN A 42 -6.77 -2.31 2.50
N ALA A 43 -5.73 -2.84 1.85
CA ALA A 43 -4.35 -2.41 2.01
C ALA A 43 -4.17 -0.95 1.58
N TYR A 44 -4.78 -0.55 0.45
CA TYR A 44 -4.78 0.84 -0.01
C TYR A 44 -5.43 1.78 1.01
N LEU A 45 -6.61 1.42 1.53
CA LEU A 45 -7.30 2.22 2.56
C LEU A 45 -6.52 2.27 3.88
N ALA A 46 -5.75 1.23 4.21
CA ALA A 46 -4.85 1.24 5.37
C ALA A 46 -3.65 2.19 5.17
N CYS A 47 -3.05 2.18 3.97
CA CYS A 47 -2.02 3.13 3.57
C CYS A 47 -2.52 4.59 3.67
N ASP A 48 -3.70 4.89 3.11
CA ASP A 48 -4.32 6.22 3.19
C ASP A 48 -4.53 6.68 4.65
N ARG A 49 -5.11 5.81 5.50
CA ARG A 49 -5.33 6.12 6.92
C ARG A 49 -4.02 6.39 7.68
N THR A 50 -2.93 5.75 7.28
CA THR A 50 -1.63 5.95 7.93
C THR A 50 -1.00 7.25 7.43
N ALA A 51 -0.96 7.47 6.11
CA ALA A 51 -0.43 8.68 5.50
C ALA A 51 -1.18 9.95 5.91
N THR A 52 -2.48 9.85 6.20
CA THR A 52 -3.29 10.97 6.72
C THR A 52 -2.89 11.35 8.16
N ARG A 53 -2.35 10.40 8.95
CA ARG A 53 -2.05 10.60 10.38
C ARG A 53 -0.58 10.89 10.66
N GLN A 54 0.32 10.43 9.81
CA GLN A 54 1.76 10.58 10.00
C GLN A 54 2.50 10.57 8.68
N MET A 55 3.70 11.15 8.69
CA MET A 55 4.65 10.99 7.60
C MET A 55 5.11 9.52 7.55
N LEU A 56 5.04 8.92 6.36
CA LEU A 56 5.56 7.57 6.12
C LEU A 56 7.09 7.62 5.98
N ASP A 57 7.76 6.60 6.51
CA ASP A 57 9.15 6.34 6.14
C ASP A 57 9.24 5.89 4.67
N MET A 58 10.45 5.89 4.12
CA MET A 58 10.69 5.61 2.70
C MET A 58 10.21 4.20 2.28
N GLU A 59 10.39 3.18 3.13
CA GLU A 59 9.99 1.81 2.83
C GLU A 59 8.46 1.70 2.81
N SER A 60 7.80 2.26 3.82
CA SER A 60 6.34 2.32 3.89
C SER A 60 5.73 3.10 2.73
N ALA A 61 6.33 4.23 2.35
CA ALA A 61 5.89 5.03 1.22
C ALA A 61 5.98 4.24 -0.10
N ALA A 62 7.11 3.58 -0.35
CA ALA A 62 7.29 2.75 -1.55
C ALA A 62 6.29 1.58 -1.61
N CYS A 63 6.07 0.89 -0.48
CA CYS A 63 5.08 -0.18 -0.38
C CYS A 63 3.67 0.32 -0.70
N CYS A 64 3.28 1.47 -0.14
CA CYS A 64 1.97 2.07 -0.41
C CYS A 64 1.82 2.55 -1.86
N SER A 65 2.89 3.02 -2.49
CA SER A 65 2.90 3.34 -3.93
C SER A 65 2.60 2.09 -4.78
N PHE A 66 3.30 0.98 -4.56
CA PHE A 66 3.07 -0.25 -5.33
C PHE A 66 1.64 -0.81 -5.13
N ILE A 67 1.09 -0.69 -3.92
CA ILE A 67 -0.31 -1.04 -3.66
C ILE A 67 -1.26 -0.16 -4.46
N GLY A 68 -1.01 1.15 -4.51
CA GLY A 68 -1.80 2.11 -5.28
C GLY A 68 -1.76 1.84 -6.78
N GLU A 69 -0.58 1.59 -7.34
CA GLU A 69 -0.38 1.28 -8.75
C GLU A 69 -1.07 -0.03 -9.13
N ALA A 70 -0.86 -1.10 -8.35
CA ALA A 70 -1.52 -2.38 -8.60
C ALA A 70 -3.05 -2.27 -8.50
N LEU A 71 -3.57 -1.45 -7.58
CA LEU A 71 -5.00 -1.24 -7.44
C LEU A 71 -5.58 -0.45 -8.61
N GLN A 72 -4.89 0.61 -9.03
CA GLN A 72 -5.26 1.43 -10.17
C GLN A 72 -5.38 0.57 -11.43
N ASP A 73 -4.38 -0.25 -11.70
CA ASP A 73 -4.36 -1.14 -12.85
C ASP A 73 -5.50 -2.18 -12.78
N ARG A 74 -5.58 -2.94 -11.68
CA ARG A 74 -6.42 -4.13 -11.59
C ARG A 74 -7.90 -3.86 -11.30
N ALA A 75 -8.22 -2.79 -10.57
CA ALA A 75 -9.61 -2.49 -10.19
C ALA A 75 -10.25 -1.40 -11.07
N PHE A 76 -9.43 -0.59 -11.74
CA PHE A 76 -9.89 0.65 -12.36
C PHE A 76 -9.40 0.84 -13.79
N ASP A 77 -8.89 -0.22 -14.44
CA ASP A 77 -8.39 -0.21 -15.82
C ASP A 77 -7.29 0.84 -16.04
N GLY A 78 -6.45 1.07 -15.02
CA GLY A 78 -5.42 2.10 -15.05
C GLY A 78 -5.94 3.53 -14.84
N SER A 79 -7.25 3.75 -14.63
CA SER A 79 -7.82 5.08 -14.47
C SER A 79 -7.65 5.63 -13.05
N PHE A 80 -6.83 6.66 -12.91
CA PHE A 80 -6.66 7.37 -11.64
C PHE A 80 -7.96 8.04 -11.19
N ASP A 81 -8.73 8.64 -12.10
CA ASP A 81 -9.99 9.32 -11.77
C ASP A 81 -11.02 8.35 -11.15
N ARG A 82 -11.10 7.13 -11.68
CA ARG A 82 -11.99 6.08 -11.12
C ARG A 82 -11.51 5.62 -9.75
N LEU A 83 -10.21 5.43 -9.57
CA LEU A 83 -9.62 5.11 -8.27
C LEU A 83 -9.93 6.21 -7.25
N LEU A 84 -9.74 7.48 -7.64
CA LEU A 84 -9.98 8.64 -6.77
C LEU A 84 -11.46 8.78 -6.40
N ALA A 85 -12.36 8.56 -7.36
CA ALA A 85 -13.80 8.58 -7.12
C ALA A 85 -14.21 7.49 -6.11
N TRP A 86 -13.76 6.26 -6.31
CA TRP A 86 -14.01 5.16 -5.38
C TRP A 86 -13.46 5.45 -3.99
N TRP A 87 -12.20 5.91 -3.89
CA TRP A 87 -11.58 6.25 -2.61
C TRP A 87 -12.38 7.30 -1.83
N ARG A 88 -12.88 8.35 -2.51
CA ARG A 88 -13.75 9.35 -1.87
C ARG A 88 -15.03 8.75 -1.31
N THR A 89 -15.66 7.82 -2.04
CA THR A 89 -16.84 7.10 -1.56
C THR A 89 -16.51 6.28 -0.31
N GLU A 90 -15.41 5.54 -0.28
CA GLU A 90 -14.98 4.79 0.91
C GLU A 90 -14.75 5.70 2.12
N LYS A 91 -14.16 6.89 1.91
CA LYS A 91 -13.97 7.89 2.98
C LYS A 91 -15.30 8.40 3.53
N GLN A 92 -16.28 8.64 2.66
CA GLN A 92 -17.63 9.05 3.07
C GLN A 92 -18.35 7.94 3.84
N LEU A 93 -18.24 6.68 3.39
CA LEU A 93 -18.79 5.53 4.10
C LEU A 93 -18.16 5.38 5.48
N ALA A 94 -16.83 5.47 5.58
CA ALA A 94 -16.12 5.39 6.86
C ALA A 94 -16.50 6.54 7.82
N ALA A 95 -16.79 7.73 7.32
CA ALA A 95 -17.27 8.85 8.11
C ALA A 95 -18.73 8.67 8.57
N ALA A 96 -19.60 8.15 7.70
CA ALA A 96 -20.98 7.86 8.02
C ALA A 96 -21.10 6.79 9.12
N VAL A 97 -20.29 5.74 9.05
CA VAL A 97 -20.22 4.67 10.07
C VAL A 97 -19.83 5.25 11.43
N GLN A 98 -18.80 6.10 11.50
CA GLN A 98 -18.39 6.78 12.74
C GLN A 98 -19.45 7.73 13.33
N THR A 99 -20.33 8.27 12.49
CA THR A 99 -21.42 9.14 12.92
C THR A 99 -22.61 8.34 13.45
N ALA A 100 -22.91 7.19 12.85
CA ALA A 100 -23.97 6.29 13.31
C ALA A 100 -23.59 5.53 14.59
N GLU A 101 -22.31 5.21 14.76
CA GLU A 101 -21.79 4.56 15.97
C GLU A 101 -21.60 5.54 17.14
N GLN A 102 -21.68 6.85 16.91
CA GLN A 102 -21.71 7.86 17.97
C GLN A 102 -23.07 7.73 18.69
N PRO A 103 -23.14 7.05 19.85
CA PRO A 103 -24.39 6.96 20.57
C PRO A 103 -24.65 8.34 21.15
N LEU A 104 -25.89 8.53 21.55
CA LEU A 104 -26.48 9.57 22.38
C LEU A 104 -25.70 9.90 23.69
N VAL A 105 -24.37 10.04 23.69
CA VAL A 105 -23.54 10.58 24.78
C VAL A 105 -23.60 12.11 24.69
N ARG A 106 -24.82 12.65 24.72
CA ARG A 106 -25.06 14.09 24.92
C ARG A 106 -26.33 14.39 25.70
N GLU A 107 -26.90 13.40 26.39
CA GLU A 107 -27.96 13.64 27.36
C GLU A 107 -27.38 13.60 28.78
N GLY A 108 -27.16 14.78 29.34
CA GLY A 108 -27.10 15.02 30.79
C GLY A 108 -25.71 15.12 31.43
N GLN A 109 -25.07 16.30 31.33
CA GLN A 109 -24.36 16.95 32.45
C GLN A 109 -24.47 18.47 32.31
#